data_AF-A0A7S2S7Q2-F1
#
_entry.id   AF-A0A7S2S7Q2-F1
#
_cell.length_a   1.000
_cell.length_b   1.000
_cell.length_c   1.000
_cell.angle_alpha   90.00
_cell.angle_beta   90.00
_cell.angle_gamma   90.00
#
_symmetry.space_group_name_H-M   'P 1'
#
loop_
_entity.id
_entity.type
_entity.pdbx_description
1 polymer ?
#
loop_
_entity_poly.entity_id
_entity_poly.type
_entity_poly.pdbx_seq_one_letter_code
_entity_poly.pdbx_strand_id
1 'polypeptide(L)'
;MKRKNSRGSPSAEASISDHFRETRGNARKPTAQAKPKDVKGSSSAVTAPAAKQPKVSTPQKAAARVVEEAHVPESLHRAVDYKRVGMDTSLKPEEAELYSYIAAQCDVPSAIDSDSKYGPLSGTCHELRVVSAFVHGLLEDCSSRTARDMRPRIRKLVLNNNWPGIIEIVRGGSAEEAED
;
A
#
# COMPACT_ATOMS: atom_id res chain seq x y z
N MET A 1 10.05 -54.42 44.24
CA MET A 1 8.80 -54.01 44.93
C MET A 1 7.83 -53.40 43.92
N LYS A 2 6.52 -53.60 44.08
CA LYS A 2 5.48 -53.06 43.18
C LYS A 2 5.05 -51.66 43.62
N ARG A 3 4.91 -50.70 42.69
CA ARG A 3 3.84 -49.67 42.75
C ARG A 3 3.34 -49.34 41.33
N LYS A 4 2.03 -49.49 41.13
CA LYS A 4 1.26 -48.93 40.01
C LYS A 4 0.74 -47.55 40.45
N ASN A 5 0.43 -46.68 39.50
CA ASN A 5 -0.61 -45.63 39.51
C ASN A 5 -0.54 -44.89 38.15
N SER A 6 -1.55 -44.21 37.62
CA SER A 6 -2.95 -44.56 37.28
C SER A 6 -3.68 -43.25 36.94
N ARG A 7 -4.44 -43.24 35.83
CA ARG A 7 -5.49 -42.27 35.44
C ARG A 7 -5.07 -40.86 34.99
N GLY A 8 -5.78 -40.35 33.99
CA GLY A 8 -5.75 -38.96 33.53
C GLY A 8 -6.26 -38.77 32.09
N SER A 9 -7.58 -38.92 31.85
CA SER A 9 -8.21 -38.60 30.56
C SER A 9 -8.80 -37.17 30.58
N PRO A 10 -8.77 -36.48 29.43
CA PRO A 10 -9.97 -35.81 28.88
C PRO A 10 -10.17 -36.27 27.40
N SER A 11 -11.35 -36.53 26.83
CA SER A 11 -12.74 -36.06 26.98
C SER A 11 -13.04 -34.71 26.32
N ALA A 12 -13.88 -34.73 25.26
CA ALA A 12 -14.46 -33.58 24.52
C ALA A 12 -13.40 -32.69 23.78
N GLU A 13 -13.64 -31.91 22.72
CA GLU A 13 -14.74 -31.71 21.75
C GLU A 13 -14.17 -30.93 20.53
N ALA A 14 -14.81 -30.70 19.36
CA ALA A 14 -16.17 -30.99 18.89
C ALA A 14 -16.24 -31.23 17.35
N SER A 15 -17.39 -31.76 16.94
CA SER A 15 -18.05 -31.68 15.62
C SER A 15 -17.76 -30.43 14.75
N ILE A 16 -17.32 -30.62 13.51
CA ILE A 16 -17.52 -29.68 12.39
C ILE A 16 -18.06 -30.46 11.18
N SER A 17 -19.20 -30.04 10.66
CA SER A 17 -19.91 -30.73 9.58
C SER A 17 -19.36 -30.38 8.21
N ASP A 18 -19.06 -31.39 7.41
CA ASP A 18 -18.85 -31.24 5.97
C ASP A 18 -20.15 -30.78 5.29
N HIS A 19 -20.15 -29.57 4.74
CA HIS A 19 -21.18 -29.07 3.83
C HIS A 19 -20.55 -28.67 2.49
N PHE A 20 -20.07 -29.70 1.80
CA PHE A 20 -19.65 -29.66 0.42
C PHE A 20 -20.88 -29.67 -0.52
N ARG A 21 -21.21 -28.52 -1.13
CA ARG A 21 -21.88 -28.37 -2.44
C ARG A 21 -22.09 -26.88 -2.76
N GLU A 22 -22.17 -26.38 -4.00
CA GLU A 22 -21.73 -26.78 -5.34
C GLU A 22 -22.35 -25.73 -6.29
N THR A 23 -21.56 -24.72 -6.70
CA THR A 23 -21.62 -24.02 -8.00
C THR A 23 -22.88 -23.26 -8.51
N ARG A 24 -22.58 -22.33 -9.43
CA ARG A 24 -23.43 -21.70 -10.48
C ARG A 24 -24.15 -20.39 -10.12
N GLY A 25 -23.66 -19.32 -10.75
CA GLY A 25 -24.25 -17.97 -10.72
C GLY A 25 -23.71 -17.06 -11.84
N ASN A 26 -23.37 -17.62 -13.01
CA ASN A 26 -22.86 -16.86 -14.15
C ASN A 26 -24.01 -16.10 -14.85
N ALA A 27 -24.03 -14.77 -14.75
CA ALA A 27 -24.99 -13.93 -15.48
C ALA A 27 -24.37 -12.58 -15.91
N ARG A 28 -23.50 -12.61 -16.93
CA ARG A 28 -23.18 -11.40 -17.70
C ARG A 28 -24.43 -10.93 -18.45
N LYS A 29 -24.73 -9.63 -18.39
CA LYS A 29 -25.65 -8.96 -19.33
C LYS A 29 -24.93 -7.79 -20.02
N PRO A 30 -24.73 -7.84 -21.35
CA PRO A 30 -24.20 -6.72 -22.13
C PRO A 30 -25.33 -5.85 -22.70
N THR A 31 -24.95 -4.84 -23.50
CA THR A 31 -25.81 -3.96 -24.36
C THR A 31 -26.72 -2.95 -23.61
N ALA A 32 -27.00 -1.75 -24.12
CA ALA A 32 -26.67 -1.15 -25.43
C ALA A 32 -26.43 0.38 -25.38
N GLN A 33 -26.00 0.93 -26.52
CA GLN A 33 -25.65 2.34 -26.76
C GLN A 33 -26.86 3.30 -26.70
N ALA A 34 -26.62 4.56 -26.34
CA ALA A 34 -27.56 5.66 -26.52
C ALA A 34 -26.88 6.89 -27.16
N LYS A 35 -26.96 6.94 -28.49
CA LYS A 35 -26.96 8.10 -29.43
C LYS A 35 -26.22 9.41 -29.05
N PRO A 36 -25.26 9.89 -29.87
CA PRO A 36 -24.88 11.30 -29.85
C PRO A 36 -26.04 12.17 -30.37
N LYS A 37 -26.09 13.43 -29.94
CA LYS A 37 -26.93 14.47 -30.55
C LYS A 37 -26.07 15.62 -31.02
N ASP A 38 -26.09 15.85 -32.33
CA ASP A 38 -25.56 17.05 -32.96
C ASP A 38 -26.25 18.31 -32.40
N VAL A 39 -25.45 19.28 -31.96
CA VAL A 39 -25.86 20.69 -31.87
C VAL A 39 -24.86 21.52 -32.67
N LYS A 40 -25.35 22.10 -33.76
CA LYS A 40 -24.61 22.77 -34.81
C LYS A 40 -24.68 24.29 -34.61
N GLY A 41 -23.52 24.96 -34.64
CA GLY A 41 -23.40 26.42 -34.65
C GLY A 41 -23.31 27.02 -33.24
N SER A 42 -22.43 27.97 -32.95
CA SER A 42 -22.12 29.13 -33.81
C SER A 42 -20.64 29.55 -33.78
N SER A 43 -20.21 30.23 -34.84
CA SER A 43 -18.87 30.78 -34.97
C SER A 43 -18.65 32.00 -34.07
N SER A 44 -17.45 32.13 -33.53
CA SER A 44 -16.76 33.44 -33.42
C SER A 44 -15.26 33.21 -33.31
N ALA A 45 -14.56 33.52 -34.39
CA ALA A 45 -13.11 33.71 -34.33
C ALA A 45 -12.84 35.01 -33.59
N VAL A 46 -12.00 34.97 -32.56
CA VAL A 46 -11.44 36.18 -31.94
C VAL A 46 -9.93 36.06 -31.91
N THR A 47 -9.28 37.04 -32.54
CA THR A 47 -7.86 37.14 -32.80
C THR A 47 -7.03 37.19 -31.51
N ALA A 48 -5.84 36.57 -31.53
CA ALA A 48 -4.85 36.74 -30.47
C ALA A 48 -4.35 38.19 -30.38
N PRO A 49 -3.92 38.61 -29.18
CA PRO A 49 -2.64 39.29 -29.09
C PRO A 49 -1.69 38.62 -28.09
N ALA A 50 -0.42 38.51 -28.47
CA ALA A 50 0.62 37.94 -27.63
C ALA A 50 0.92 38.86 -26.42
N ALA A 51 0.55 38.40 -25.22
CA ALA A 51 0.96 39.03 -23.97
C ALA A 51 2.36 38.54 -23.56
N LYS A 52 3.28 39.48 -23.36
CA LYS A 52 4.69 39.23 -23.08
C LYS A 52 4.88 38.60 -21.69
N GLN A 53 5.71 37.57 -21.58
CA GLN A 53 6.15 37.03 -20.29
C GLN A 53 6.99 38.08 -19.53
N PRO A 54 6.64 38.45 -18.29
CA PRO A 54 7.55 39.18 -17.41
C PRO A 54 8.58 38.20 -16.82
N LYS A 55 9.81 38.22 -17.34
CA LYS A 55 10.95 37.60 -16.67
C LYS A 55 11.29 38.39 -15.40
N VAL A 56 10.82 37.93 -14.25
CA VAL A 56 11.26 38.44 -12.94
C VAL A 56 12.22 37.44 -12.33
N SER A 57 13.51 37.61 -12.61
CA SER A 57 14.60 36.84 -12.01
C SER A 57 14.93 37.40 -10.63
N THR A 58 14.25 36.90 -9.60
CA THR A 58 14.59 37.17 -8.20
C THR A 58 15.52 36.08 -7.67
N PRO A 59 16.78 36.38 -7.29
CA PRO A 59 17.65 35.41 -6.64
C PRO A 59 17.20 35.23 -5.18
N GLN A 60 16.21 34.37 -4.95
CA GLN A 60 15.81 34.00 -3.60
C GLN A 60 16.88 33.12 -2.95
N LYS A 61 17.75 33.78 -2.18
CA LYS A 61 18.65 33.20 -1.19
C LYS A 61 17.90 32.13 -0.39
N ALA A 62 18.34 30.88 -0.47
CA ALA A 62 17.72 29.76 0.22
C ALA A 62 17.87 29.91 1.73
N ALA A 63 16.84 30.49 2.37
CA ALA A 63 16.64 30.35 3.79
C ALA A 63 16.13 28.93 4.04
N ALA A 64 16.87 28.15 4.81
CA ALA A 64 16.39 26.86 5.29
C ALA A 64 15.13 27.10 6.12
N ARG A 65 13.95 26.75 5.57
CA ARG A 65 12.73 26.67 6.37
C ARG A 65 12.93 25.53 7.35
N VAL A 66 13.04 25.87 8.62
CA VAL A 66 12.66 24.94 9.69
C VAL A 66 11.21 24.59 9.43
N VAL A 67 10.96 23.36 9.00
CA VAL A 67 9.61 22.83 8.89
C VAL A 67 9.21 22.49 10.32
N GLU A 68 8.46 23.39 10.97
CA GLU A 68 7.73 22.98 12.16
C GLU A 68 6.81 21.84 11.75
N GLU A 69 6.93 20.70 12.43
CA GLU A 69 6.13 19.51 12.18
C GLU A 69 4.66 19.86 12.44
N ALA A 70 3.92 20.08 11.35
CA ALA A 70 2.52 20.44 11.41
C ALA A 70 1.71 19.26 11.95
N HIS A 71 1.51 19.23 13.28
CA HIS A 71 0.78 18.19 13.98
C HIS A 71 -0.65 18.08 13.43
N VAL A 72 -0.92 17.03 12.65
CA VAL A 72 -2.24 16.72 12.10
C VAL A 72 -3.05 16.02 13.19
N PRO A 73 -4.19 16.58 13.66
CA PRO A 73 -4.99 15.93 14.69
C PRO A 73 -5.59 14.60 14.18
N GLU A 74 -5.48 13.54 15.00
CA GLU A 74 -5.96 12.19 14.64
C GLU A 74 -7.44 12.13 14.23
N SER A 75 -8.26 13.10 14.66
CA SER A 75 -9.67 13.23 14.28
C SER A 75 -9.87 13.35 12.77
N LEU A 76 -8.92 13.91 12.03
CA LEU A 76 -8.97 13.97 10.56
C LEU A 76 -8.79 12.60 9.91
N HIS A 77 -8.06 11.67 10.53
CA HIS A 77 -7.76 10.36 9.95
C HIS A 77 -9.07 9.54 9.82
N ARG A 78 -9.97 9.73 10.79
CA ARG A 78 -11.31 9.12 10.82
C ARG A 78 -12.27 9.71 9.79
N ALA A 79 -11.97 10.87 9.22
CA ALA A 79 -12.77 11.52 8.18
C ALA A 79 -12.30 11.19 6.75
N VAL A 80 -11.17 10.48 6.60
CA VAL A 80 -10.57 10.13 5.30
C VAL A 80 -10.39 8.62 5.09
N ASP A 81 -11.20 7.83 5.81
CA ASP A 81 -11.27 6.36 5.75
C ASP A 81 -9.93 5.62 5.94
N TYR A 82 -9.00 6.21 6.68
CA TYR A 82 -7.71 5.56 6.97
C TYR A 82 -7.88 4.37 7.92
N LYS A 83 -7.35 3.22 7.52
CA LYS A 83 -7.37 1.98 8.31
C LYS A 83 -6.00 1.76 8.97
N ARG A 84 -5.99 1.64 10.29
CA ARG A 84 -4.77 1.31 11.08
C ARG A 84 -4.37 -0.15 10.88
N VAL A 85 -3.18 -0.51 11.38
CA VAL A 85 -2.58 -1.85 11.35
C VAL A 85 -3.62 -2.97 11.54
N GLY A 86 -3.71 -3.89 10.58
CA GLY A 86 -4.57 -5.07 10.64
C GLY A 86 -6.08 -4.79 10.54
N MET A 87 -6.50 -3.54 10.39
CA MET A 87 -7.92 -3.19 10.20
C MET A 87 -8.36 -3.31 8.74
N ASP A 88 -7.44 -3.38 7.77
CA ASP A 88 -7.79 -3.56 6.36
C ASP A 88 -7.82 -5.02 5.92
N THR A 89 -9.01 -5.60 5.90
CA THR A 89 -9.28 -6.94 5.36
C THR A 89 -9.40 -6.99 3.83
N SER A 90 -9.26 -5.85 3.13
CA SER A 90 -9.38 -5.75 1.67
C SER A 90 -8.04 -5.60 0.93
N LEU A 91 -6.92 -5.71 1.64
CA LEU A 91 -5.57 -5.75 1.06
C LEU A 91 -5.42 -6.97 0.14
N LYS A 92 -4.79 -6.82 -1.04
CA LYS A 92 -4.56 -7.98 -1.93
C LYS A 92 -3.52 -8.93 -1.32
N PRO A 93 -3.56 -10.23 -1.62
CA PRO A 93 -2.54 -11.19 -1.15
C PRO A 93 -1.11 -10.75 -1.48
N GLU A 94 -0.89 -10.20 -2.67
CA GLU A 94 0.43 -9.75 -3.12
C GLU A 94 0.91 -8.47 -2.42
N GLU A 95 -0.01 -7.60 -2.05
CA GLU A 95 0.25 -6.39 -1.24
C GLU A 95 0.59 -6.78 0.21
N ALA A 96 -0.15 -7.75 0.76
CA ALA A 96 0.09 -8.30 2.11
C ALA A 96 1.43 -9.03 2.21
N GLU A 97 1.82 -9.78 1.17
CA GLU A 97 3.11 -10.49 1.12
C GLU A 97 4.29 -9.53 0.99
N LEU A 98 4.18 -8.49 0.14
CA LEU A 98 5.20 -7.43 0.09
C LEU A 98 5.30 -6.67 1.43
N TYR A 99 4.18 -6.34 2.06
CA TYR A 99 4.17 -5.72 3.39
C TYR A 99 4.87 -6.61 4.43
N SER A 100 4.57 -7.92 4.45
CA SER A 100 5.17 -8.87 5.39
C SER A 100 6.69 -8.99 5.21
N TYR A 101 7.17 -8.97 3.95
CA TYR A 101 8.59 -8.91 3.65
C TYR A 101 9.24 -7.62 4.15
N ILE A 102 8.63 -6.46 3.91
CA ILE A 102 9.16 -5.17 4.39
C ILE A 102 9.20 -5.12 5.92
N ALA A 103 8.13 -5.55 6.60
CA ALA A 103 8.05 -5.57 8.06
C ALA A 103 9.02 -6.56 8.73
N ALA A 104 9.50 -7.57 8.00
CA ALA A 104 10.54 -8.48 8.47
C ALA A 104 11.97 -7.93 8.24
N GLN A 105 12.15 -7.01 7.29
CA GLN A 105 13.46 -6.61 6.76
C GLN A 105 13.83 -5.13 6.98
N CYS A 106 12.87 -4.32 7.45
CA CYS A 106 13.05 -2.91 7.76
C CYS A 106 12.32 -2.54 9.05
N ASP A 107 12.93 -1.65 9.84
CA ASP A 107 12.29 -1.10 11.04
C ASP A 107 11.20 -0.12 10.62
N VAL A 108 9.94 -0.50 10.85
CA VAL A 108 8.76 0.33 10.58
C VAL A 108 8.51 1.24 11.79
N PRO A 109 8.61 2.59 11.65
CA PRO A 109 8.44 3.48 12.79
C PRO A 109 7.01 3.46 13.32
N SER A 110 6.86 3.40 14.65
CA SER A 110 5.54 3.42 15.31
C SER A 110 4.73 4.70 15.04
N ALA A 111 5.40 5.80 14.72
CA ALA A 111 4.81 7.08 14.35
C ALA A 111 4.54 7.25 12.85
N ILE A 112 4.68 6.20 12.03
CA ILE A 112 4.45 6.28 10.57
C ILE A 112 3.05 6.78 10.21
N ASP A 113 2.05 6.51 11.07
CA ASP A 113 0.67 6.95 10.91
C ASP A 113 0.51 8.47 11.14
N SER A 114 1.28 9.09 12.03
CA SER A 114 1.15 10.51 12.39
C SER A 114 2.11 11.43 11.62
N ASP A 115 3.24 10.93 11.16
CA ASP A 115 4.25 11.73 10.45
C ASP A 115 3.89 11.95 8.97
N SER A 116 3.81 13.21 8.56
CA SER A 116 3.49 13.63 7.20
C SER A 116 4.56 13.27 6.15
N LYS A 117 5.81 12.98 6.55
CA LYS A 117 6.90 12.64 5.62
C LYS A 117 6.62 11.34 4.84
N TYR A 118 5.80 10.45 5.41
CA TYR A 118 5.35 9.20 4.80
C TYR A 118 4.11 9.34 3.89
N GLY A 119 3.84 10.55 3.39
CA GLY A 119 2.75 10.84 2.45
C GLY A 119 1.38 11.02 3.12
N PRO A 120 0.31 11.25 2.34
CA PRO A 120 -1.04 11.49 2.88
C PRO A 120 -1.71 10.21 3.39
N LEU A 121 -2.60 10.37 4.36
CA LEU A 121 -3.42 9.31 4.97
C LEU A 121 -4.71 8.98 4.19
N SER A 122 -5.12 9.85 3.27
CA SER A 122 -6.45 9.78 2.67
C SER A 122 -6.63 8.57 1.75
N GLY A 123 -7.62 7.71 2.04
CA GLY A 123 -7.97 6.57 1.20
C GLY A 123 -6.91 5.46 1.13
N THR A 124 -6.04 5.35 2.14
CA THR A 124 -5.05 4.29 2.26
C THR A 124 -5.22 3.50 3.57
N CYS A 125 -4.48 2.40 3.72
CA CYS A 125 -4.28 1.71 4.99
C CYS A 125 -2.81 1.78 5.42
N HIS A 126 -2.54 1.40 6.66
CA HIS A 126 -1.18 1.31 7.21
C HIS A 126 -0.22 0.50 6.33
N GLU A 127 -0.65 -0.68 5.89
CA GLU A 127 0.18 -1.62 5.13
C GLU A 127 0.62 -1.01 3.78
N LEU A 128 -0.31 -0.37 3.06
CA LEU A 128 0.01 0.35 1.81
C LEU A 128 0.90 1.58 2.05
N ARG A 129 0.78 2.23 3.21
CA ARG A 129 1.64 3.37 3.58
C ARG A 129 3.07 2.92 3.87
N VAL A 130 3.26 1.79 4.55
CA VAL A 130 4.57 1.13 4.74
C VAL A 130 5.18 0.73 3.41
N VAL A 131 4.40 0.09 2.52
CA VAL A 131 4.83 -0.25 1.15
C VAL A 131 5.27 0.99 0.37
N SER A 132 4.50 2.08 0.44
CA SER A 132 4.86 3.37 -0.18
C SER A 132 6.15 3.95 0.41
N ALA A 133 6.27 4.00 1.73
CA ALA A 133 7.47 4.48 2.43
C ALA A 133 8.73 3.70 2.01
N PHE A 134 8.64 2.36 1.93
CA PHE A 134 9.71 1.52 1.42
C PHE A 134 10.05 1.85 -0.04
N VAL A 135 9.06 1.85 -0.94
CA VAL A 135 9.22 2.12 -2.37
C VAL A 135 9.86 3.49 -2.63
N HIS A 136 9.49 4.51 -1.86
CA HIS A 136 10.05 5.86 -1.95
C HIS A 136 11.40 6.02 -1.22
N GLY A 137 11.80 5.04 -0.41
CA GLY A 137 13.06 5.06 0.34
C GLY A 137 13.05 5.96 1.56
N LEU A 138 11.87 6.13 2.17
CA LEU A 138 11.61 6.94 3.37
C LEU A 138 11.74 6.13 4.67
N LEU A 139 11.78 4.79 4.58
CA LEU A 139 12.25 3.95 5.68
C LEU A 139 13.77 4.08 5.74
N GLU A 140 14.26 4.69 6.82
CA GLU A 140 15.66 5.06 7.02
C GLU A 140 16.52 3.82 7.34
N ASP A 141 16.01 2.94 8.21
CA ASP A 141 16.70 1.75 8.70
C ASP A 141 16.10 0.45 8.15
N CYS A 142 16.56 0.04 6.97
CA CYS A 142 16.40 -1.33 6.49
C CYS A 142 17.66 -2.14 6.84
N SER A 143 17.56 -3.02 7.83
CA SER A 143 18.68 -3.84 8.31
C SER A 143 19.26 -4.70 7.19
N SER A 144 18.41 -5.46 6.49
CA SER A 144 18.84 -6.25 5.34
C SER A 144 19.39 -5.38 4.21
N ARG A 145 20.57 -5.79 3.74
CA ARG A 145 21.18 -5.25 2.53
C ARG A 145 20.38 -5.66 1.29
N THR A 146 19.89 -6.90 1.25
CA THR A 146 19.08 -7.45 0.16
C THR A 146 17.82 -6.62 -0.07
N ALA A 147 17.11 -6.25 1.00
CA ALA A 147 15.94 -5.37 0.90
C ALA A 147 16.28 -3.99 0.30
N ARG A 148 17.39 -3.39 0.71
CA ARG A 148 17.87 -2.10 0.17
C ARG A 148 18.28 -2.18 -1.31
N ASP A 149 19.01 -3.22 -1.67
CA ASP A 149 19.51 -3.43 -3.05
C ASP A 149 18.36 -3.80 -4.01
N MET A 150 17.32 -4.51 -3.55
CA MET A 150 16.14 -4.85 -4.35
C MET A 150 15.08 -3.74 -4.43
N ARG A 151 15.08 -2.77 -3.50
CA ARG A 151 14.14 -1.63 -3.43
C ARG A 151 13.89 -0.90 -4.77
N PRO A 152 14.90 -0.57 -5.60
CA PRO A 152 14.67 0.11 -6.89
C PRO A 152 13.92 -0.77 -7.90
N ARG A 153 14.14 -2.09 -7.84
CA ARG A 153 13.50 -3.09 -8.71
C ARG A 153 12.05 -3.33 -8.29
N ILE A 154 11.80 -3.46 -6.98
CA ILE A 154 10.45 -3.52 -6.40
C ILE A 154 9.67 -2.25 -6.75
N ARG A 155 10.25 -1.06 -6.55
CA ARG A 155 9.65 0.24 -6.95
C ARG A 155 9.18 0.24 -8.40
N LYS A 156 10.02 -0.20 -9.33
CA LYS A 156 9.67 -0.25 -10.76
C LYS A 156 8.49 -1.18 -11.04
N LEU A 157 8.37 -2.29 -10.31
CA LEU A 157 7.27 -3.23 -10.47
C LEU A 157 5.96 -2.72 -9.86
N VAL A 158 6.01 -2.11 -8.66
CA VAL A 158 4.85 -1.46 -8.01
C VAL A 158 4.27 -0.36 -8.91
N LEU A 159 5.12 0.52 -9.44
CA LEU A 159 4.69 1.60 -10.34
C LEU A 159 4.10 1.10 -11.68
N ASN A 160 4.48 -0.10 -12.11
CA ASN A 160 3.92 -0.76 -13.29
C ASN A 160 2.74 -1.71 -12.95
N ASN A 161 2.29 -1.76 -11.69
CA ASN A 161 1.27 -2.67 -11.18
C ASN A 161 1.55 -4.16 -11.48
N ASN A 162 2.83 -4.54 -11.57
CA ASN A 162 3.28 -5.91 -11.87
C ASN A 162 3.50 -6.71 -10.57
N TRP A 163 2.40 -7.08 -9.93
CA TRP A 163 2.41 -7.84 -8.68
C TRP A 163 3.10 -9.21 -8.76
N PRO A 164 2.89 -10.06 -9.81
CA PRO A 164 3.56 -11.35 -9.88
C PRO A 164 5.10 -11.25 -9.81
N GLY A 165 5.70 -10.30 -10.53
CA GLY A 165 7.14 -10.09 -10.50
C GLY A 165 7.70 -9.56 -9.17
N ILE A 166 6.85 -8.94 -8.33
CA ILE A 166 7.22 -8.56 -6.95
C ILE A 166 7.35 -9.82 -6.09
N ILE A 167 6.39 -10.73 -6.21
CA ILE A 167 6.32 -11.96 -5.41
C ILE A 167 7.47 -12.91 -5.77
N GLU A 168 7.83 -13.03 -7.04
CA GLU A 168 9.05 -13.76 -7.47
C GLU A 168 10.32 -13.19 -6.80
N ILE A 169 10.44 -11.87 -6.70
CA ILE A 169 11.57 -11.19 -6.06
C ILE A 169 11.58 -11.39 -4.54
N VAL A 170 10.43 -11.22 -3.89
CA VAL A 170 10.29 -11.34 -2.43
C VAL A 170 10.58 -12.77 -1.97
N ARG A 171 10.04 -13.77 -2.67
CA ARG A 171 10.29 -15.19 -2.37
C ARG A 171 11.71 -15.61 -2.71
N GLY A 172 12.26 -15.16 -3.83
CA GLY A 172 13.63 -15.47 -4.23
C GLY A 172 14.69 -14.84 -3.31
N GLY A 173 14.48 -13.59 -2.89
CA GLY A 173 15.41 -12.88 -2.00
C GLY A 173 15.37 -13.34 -0.54
N SER A 174 14.26 -13.94 -0.09
CA SER A 174 14.14 -14.47 1.28
C SER A 174 14.85 -15.81 1.49
N ALA A 175 15.39 -16.43 0.43
CA ALA A 175 16.04 -17.74 0.50
C ALA A 175 17.54 -17.68 0.81
N GLU A 176 18.23 -16.57 0.50
CA GLU A 176 19.70 -16.47 0.69
C GLU A 176 20.12 -16.00 2.09
N GLU A 177 19.22 -15.43 2.91
CA GLU A 177 19.54 -14.97 4.27
C GLU A 177 19.23 -16.04 5.36
N ALA A 178 19.12 -17.32 4.99
CA ALA A 178 18.75 -18.43 5.88
C ALA A 178 19.88 -19.44 6.18
N GLU A 179 21.12 -19.19 5.74
CA GLU A 179 22.27 -20.12 5.85
C GLU A 179 23.50 -19.59 6.63
N ASP A 180 23.40 -18.44 7.33
CA ASP A 180 24.45 -17.90 8.24
C ASP A 180 24.04 -17.98 9.73
#